data_AF-A0A8J3GX64-F1
#
_entry.id   AF-A0A8J3GX64-F1
#
_cell.length_a   1.000
_cell.length_b   1.000
_cell.length_c   1.000
_cell.angle_alpha   90.00
_cell.angle_beta   90.00
_cell.angle_gamma   90.00
#
_symmetry.space_group_name_H-M   'P 1'
#
loop_
_entity.id
_entity.type
_entity.pdbx_description
1 polymer ?
#
loop_
_entity_poly.entity_id
_entity_poly.type
_entity_poly.pdbx_seq_one_letter_code
_entity_poly.pdbx_strand_id
1 'polypeptide(L)'
;MFADFLRRLTAPAPLPEPDARLALAALLVRIARADNHYAAEEVIQIDRILATRYGLDTAGAAGLRGEAERLEAEAPDTVRFTRAIKDAVPYDHRVGVIEAMWSVVLADGGRADEENALMRLAASLLGVSDPDSARARQQAAINR
;
A
#
# COMPACT_ATOMS: atom_id res chain seq x y z
N MET A 1 2.63 -26.61 -21.71
CA MET A 1 2.90 -27.30 -20.43
C MET A 1 4.40 -27.39 -20.09
N PHE A 2 5.31 -27.66 -21.04
CA PHE A 2 6.77 -27.65 -20.78
C PHE A 2 7.35 -26.25 -20.52
N ALA A 3 6.82 -25.21 -21.17
CA ALA A 3 7.28 -23.83 -21.00
C ALA A 3 7.02 -23.26 -19.59
N ASP A 4 5.89 -23.61 -18.96
CA ASP A 4 5.57 -23.21 -17.58
C ASP A 4 6.49 -23.85 -16.55
N PHE A 5 6.92 -25.09 -16.82
CA PHE A 5 7.86 -25.81 -15.98
C PHE A 5 9.26 -25.18 -16.02
N LEU A 6 9.76 -24.86 -17.22
CA LEU A 6 11.04 -24.17 -17.38
C LEU A 6 11.01 -22.75 -16.77
N ARG A 7 9.88 -22.05 -16.85
CA ARG A 7 9.68 -20.73 -16.24
C ARG A 7 9.69 -20.77 -14.72
N ARG A 8 9.20 -21.85 -14.09
CA ARG A 8 9.28 -22.07 -12.63
C ARG A 8 10.68 -22.44 -12.15
N LEU A 9 11.51 -23.02 -13.02
CA LEU A 9 12.91 -23.38 -12.69
C LEU A 9 13.87 -22.19 -12.82
N THR A 10 13.51 -21.18 -13.62
CA THR A 10 14.31 -19.95 -13.82
C THR A 10 13.71 -18.72 -13.14
N ALA A 11 12.46 -18.77 -12.67
CA ALA A 11 11.89 -17.71 -11.86
C ALA A 11 12.66 -17.65 -10.52
N PRO A 12 13.05 -16.46 -10.05
CA PRO A 12 13.54 -16.32 -8.69
C PRO A 12 12.51 -16.95 -7.74
N ALA A 13 13.00 -17.68 -6.73
CA ALA A 13 12.14 -18.28 -5.72
C ALA A 13 11.12 -17.23 -5.25
N PRO A 14 9.83 -17.59 -5.10
CA PRO A 14 8.84 -16.63 -4.65
C PRO A 14 9.35 -16.01 -3.35
N LEU A 15 9.45 -14.68 -3.33
CA LEU A 15 9.85 -13.95 -2.13
C LEU A 15 9.01 -14.48 -0.94
N PRO A 16 9.54 -14.54 0.29
CA PRO A 16 8.74 -14.88 1.47
C PRO A 16 7.59 -13.88 1.61
N GLU A 17 6.39 -14.32 2.02
CA GLU A 17 5.26 -13.41 2.22
C GLU A 17 5.69 -12.28 3.16
N PRO A 18 5.50 -11.00 2.77
CA PRO A 18 5.91 -9.89 3.61
C PRO A 18 5.10 -9.91 4.90
N ASP A 19 5.71 -9.50 6.00
CA ASP A 19 4.94 -9.21 7.21
C ASP A 19 3.92 -8.09 6.89
N ALA A 20 2.84 -8.02 7.66
CA ALA A 20 1.76 -7.06 7.38
C ALA A 20 2.22 -5.60 7.47
N ARG A 21 3.28 -5.32 8.24
CA ARG A 21 3.86 -4.00 8.39
C ARG A 21 4.51 -3.55 7.09
N LEU A 22 5.37 -4.39 6.52
CA LEU A 22 6.05 -4.16 5.24
C LEU A 22 5.06 -4.21 4.07
N ALA A 23 4.06 -5.09 4.13
CA ALA A 23 3.00 -5.16 3.12
C ALA A 23 2.17 -3.88 3.05
N LEU A 24 1.80 -3.30 4.21
CA LEU A 24 1.13 -2.00 4.26
C LEU A 24 2.03 -0.91 3.67
N ALA A 25 3.29 -0.83 4.11
CA ALA A 25 4.21 0.18 3.63
C ALA A 25 4.39 0.10 2.11
N ALA A 26 4.53 -1.11 1.56
CA ALA A 26 4.65 -1.32 0.11
C ALA A 26 3.36 -0.97 -0.64
N LEU A 27 2.19 -1.18 -0.05
CA LEU A 27 0.92 -0.75 -0.63
C LEU A 27 0.79 0.79 -0.66
N LEU A 28 1.28 1.48 0.37
CA LEU A 28 1.31 2.94 0.42
C LEU A 28 2.29 3.52 -0.61
N VAL A 29 3.47 2.92 -0.78
CA VAL A 29 4.42 3.31 -1.82
C VAL A 29 3.85 3.05 -3.21
N ARG A 30 3.14 1.93 -3.41
CA ARG A 30 2.54 1.59 -4.70
C ARG A 30 1.50 2.61 -5.13
N ILE A 31 0.64 3.05 -4.21
CA ILE A 31 -0.38 4.04 -4.55
C ILE A 31 0.25 5.39 -4.90
N ALA A 32 1.28 5.81 -4.15
CA ALA A 32 2.06 7.03 -4.44
C ALA A 32 2.92 6.95 -5.72
N ARG A 33 2.97 5.79 -6.39
CA ARG A 33 3.69 5.60 -7.65
C ARG A 33 2.75 5.30 -8.81
N ALA A 34 1.44 5.25 -8.57
CA ALA A 34 0.47 4.75 -9.53
C ALA A 34 0.43 5.60 -10.82
N ASP A 35 0.68 6.90 -10.71
CA ASP A 35 0.71 7.85 -11.83
C ASP A 35 2.14 8.11 -12.36
N ASN A 36 3.14 7.35 -11.89
CA ASN A 36 4.58 7.55 -12.12
C ASN A 36 5.16 8.87 -11.56
N HIS A 37 4.46 9.55 -10.66
CA HIS A 37 4.94 10.74 -9.99
C HIS A 37 4.98 10.55 -8.47
N TYR A 38 6.14 10.16 -7.96
CA TYR A 38 6.33 9.98 -6.51
C TYR A 38 6.78 11.30 -5.86
N ALA A 39 5.82 12.05 -5.33
CA ALA A 39 6.02 13.39 -4.80
C ALA A 39 6.61 13.41 -3.39
N ALA A 40 7.27 14.52 -3.01
CA ALA A 40 7.87 14.66 -1.69
C ALA A 40 6.81 14.70 -0.58
N GLU A 41 5.65 15.28 -0.87
CA GLU A 41 4.48 15.36 0.00
C GLU A 41 3.95 13.96 0.35
N GLU A 42 3.90 13.07 -0.63
CA GLU A 42 3.49 11.67 -0.43
C GLU A 42 4.51 10.90 0.39
N VAL A 43 5.81 11.09 0.12
CA VAL A 43 6.89 10.49 0.91
C VAL A 43 6.78 10.89 2.38
N ILE A 44 6.58 12.19 2.65
CA ILE A 44 6.41 12.71 4.01
C ILE A 44 5.16 12.11 4.66
N GLN A 45 4.07 12.01 3.91
CA GLN A 45 2.83 11.44 4.41
C GLN A 45 2.96 9.95 4.73
N ILE A 46 3.64 9.17 3.89
CA ILE A 46 3.94 7.75 4.15
C ILE A 46 4.78 7.63 5.43
N ASP A 47 5.87 8.41 5.55
CA ASP A 47 6.73 8.37 6.74
C ASP A 47 5.94 8.71 8.02
N ARG A 48 5.03 9.70 7.97
CA ARG A 48 4.16 10.06 9.09
C ARG A 48 3.20 8.94 9.48
N ILE A 49 2.59 8.27 8.50
CA ILE A 49 1.69 7.12 8.73
C ILE A 49 2.47 5.97 9.39
N LEU A 50 3.65 5.63 8.85
CA LEU A 50 4.47 4.54 9.37
C LEU A 50 4.98 4.83 10.79
N ALA A 51 5.44 6.06 11.04
CA ALA A 51 5.87 6.51 12.36
C ALA A 51 4.73 6.39 13.39
N THR A 52 3.55 6.92 13.06
CA THR A 52 2.40 6.94 13.98
C THR A 52 1.86 5.54 14.24
N ARG A 53 1.69 4.73 13.19
CA ARG A 53 1.09 3.40 13.30
C ARG A 53 1.98 2.40 14.04
N TYR A 54 3.30 2.52 13.91
CA TYR A 54 4.26 1.55 14.46
C TYR A 54 5.15 2.10 15.57
N GLY A 55 4.94 3.36 15.99
CA GLY A 55 5.75 4.00 17.03
C GLY A 55 7.22 4.16 16.63
N LEU A 56 7.49 4.42 15.35
CA LEU A 56 8.84 4.57 14.82
C LEU A 56 9.30 6.03 14.91
N ASP A 57 10.61 6.23 15.05
CA ASP A 57 11.23 7.52 14.81
C ASP A 57 11.39 7.80 13.31
N THR A 58 11.85 9.00 12.96
CA THR A 58 12.01 9.43 11.57
C THR A 58 12.91 8.49 10.77
N ALA A 59 13.97 7.97 11.38
CA ALA A 59 14.91 7.07 10.73
C ALA A 59 14.28 5.67 10.51
N GLY A 60 13.55 5.16 11.49
CA GLY A 60 12.84 3.88 11.39
C GLY A 60 11.72 3.91 10.36
N ALA A 61 10.95 5.00 10.28
CA ALA A 61 9.92 5.18 9.26
C ALA A 61 10.51 5.21 7.85
N ALA A 62 11.56 6.02 7.64
CA ALA A 62 12.26 6.10 6.36
C ALA A 62 12.94 4.76 5.98
N GLY A 63 13.48 4.03 6.96
CA GLY A 63 14.04 2.70 6.75
C GLY A 63 13.00 1.68 6.28
N LEU A 64 11.85 1.64 6.96
CA LEU A 64 10.73 0.78 6.57
C LEU A 64 10.17 1.17 5.20
N ARG A 65 10.07 2.46 4.88
CA ARG A 65 9.70 2.95 3.55
C ARG A 65 10.71 2.50 2.48
N GLY A 66 12.01 2.56 2.75
CA GLY A 66 13.04 2.08 1.82
C GLY A 66 13.00 0.56 1.59
N GLU A 67 12.64 -0.23 2.60
CA GLU A 67 12.32 -1.66 2.43
C GLU A 67 11.08 -1.85 1.56
N ALA A 68 10.04 -1.07 1.81
CA ALA A 68 8.79 -1.10 1.05
C ALA A 68 8.98 -0.70 -0.41
N GLU A 69 9.79 0.31 -0.71
CA GLU A 69 10.12 0.74 -2.08
C GLU A 69 10.83 -0.37 -2.87
N ARG A 70 11.76 -1.09 -2.24
CA ARG A 70 12.40 -2.26 -2.86
C ARG A 70 11.40 -3.38 -3.09
N LEU A 71 10.59 -3.69 -2.09
CA LEU A 71 9.57 -4.73 -2.20
C LEU A 71 8.53 -4.39 -3.28
N GLU A 72 8.12 -3.14 -3.37
CA GLU A 72 7.17 -2.65 -4.37
C GLU A 72 7.71 -2.83 -5.79
N ALA A 73 8.98 -2.48 -6.01
CA ALA A 73 9.66 -2.64 -7.29
C ALA A 73 9.87 -4.13 -7.68
N GLU A 74 10.04 -5.02 -6.70
CA GLU A 74 10.23 -6.45 -6.93
C GLU A 74 8.91 -7.24 -7.02
N ALA A 75 7.85 -6.76 -6.38
CA ALA A 75 6.59 -7.48 -6.25
C ALA A 75 5.62 -7.14 -7.39
N PRO A 76 5.21 -8.13 -8.20
CA PRO A 76 4.45 -7.86 -9.43
C PRO A 76 2.96 -7.51 -9.23
N ASP A 77 2.37 -7.75 -8.06
CA ASP A 77 0.92 -7.55 -7.87
C ASP A 77 0.51 -7.01 -6.49
N THR A 78 -0.63 -6.31 -6.46
CA THR A 78 -1.29 -5.75 -5.26
C THR A 78 -1.99 -6.82 -4.42
N VAL A 79 -2.26 -7.99 -5.00
CA VAL A 79 -2.95 -9.11 -4.34
C VAL A 79 -2.09 -9.66 -3.20
N ARG A 80 -0.78 -9.77 -3.41
CA ARG A 80 0.16 -10.24 -2.41
C ARG A 80 0.21 -9.36 -1.16
N PHE A 81 0.23 -8.03 -1.34
CA PHE A 81 0.23 -7.09 -0.21
C PHE A 81 -1.09 -7.13 0.55
N THR A 82 -2.19 -7.09 -0.17
CA THR A 82 -3.53 -7.10 0.44
C THR A 82 -3.84 -8.42 1.14
N ARG A 83 -3.29 -9.56 0.69
CA ARG A 83 -3.37 -10.84 1.41
C ARG A 83 -2.67 -10.78 2.76
N ALA A 84 -1.39 -10.40 2.79
CA ALA A 84 -0.62 -10.26 4.04
C ALA A 84 -1.32 -9.30 5.03
N ILE A 85 -1.92 -8.22 4.52
CA ILE A 85 -2.72 -7.31 5.34
C ILE A 85 -3.99 -7.99 5.87
N LYS A 86 -4.74 -8.74 5.06
CA LYS A 86 -5.97 -9.42 5.52
C LYS A 86 -5.72 -10.44 6.60
N ASP A 87 -4.60 -11.15 6.52
CA ASP A 87 -4.25 -12.23 7.43
C ASP A 87 -3.85 -11.68 8.80
N ALA A 88 -3.29 -10.47 8.85
CA ALA A 88 -2.89 -9.82 10.10
C ALA A 88 -3.87 -8.77 10.63
N VAL A 89 -4.71 -8.17 9.76
CA VAL A 89 -5.59 -7.05 10.11
C VAL A 89 -7.05 -7.52 10.13
N PRO A 90 -7.69 -7.53 11.32
CA PRO A 90 -9.12 -7.82 11.45
C PRO A 90 -9.95 -6.89 10.59
N TYR A 91 -11.12 -7.37 10.14
CA TYR A 91 -12.01 -6.63 9.25
C TYR A 91 -12.27 -5.19 9.70
N ASP A 92 -12.56 -5.00 11.00
CA ASP A 92 -12.89 -3.71 11.61
C ASP A 92 -11.77 -2.66 11.47
N HIS A 93 -10.53 -3.09 11.25
CA HIS A 93 -9.37 -2.22 11.09
C HIS A 93 -8.96 -2.00 9.62
N ARG A 94 -9.59 -2.68 8.66
CA ARG A 94 -9.25 -2.56 7.24
C ARG A 94 -9.71 -1.24 6.63
N VAL A 95 -10.77 -0.64 7.16
CA VAL A 95 -11.19 0.73 6.77
C VAL A 95 -10.06 1.73 7.07
N GLY A 96 -9.35 1.58 8.19
CA GLY A 96 -8.20 2.43 8.53
C GLY A 96 -6.99 2.22 7.61
N VAL A 97 -6.88 1.07 6.93
CA VAL A 97 -5.87 0.88 5.87
C VAL A 97 -6.25 1.70 4.63
N ILE A 98 -7.52 1.67 4.23
CA ILE A 98 -8.01 2.46 3.10
C ILE A 98 -7.94 3.96 3.38
N GLU A 99 -8.24 4.40 4.61
CA GLU A 99 -8.05 5.79 5.03
C GLU A 99 -6.59 6.23 4.92
N ALA A 100 -5.65 5.40 5.38
CA ALA A 100 -4.22 5.68 5.26
C ALA A 100 -3.80 5.84 3.79
N MET A 101 -4.27 4.95 2.90
CA MET A 101 -4.00 5.06 1.46
C MET A 101 -4.59 6.35 0.88
N TRP A 102 -5.84 6.70 1.24
CA TRP A 102 -6.44 7.96 0.79
C TRP A 102 -5.67 9.18 1.25
N SER A 103 -5.08 9.16 2.45
CA SER A 103 -4.30 10.30 2.94
C SER A 103 -3.02 10.52 2.14
N VAL A 104 -2.44 9.46 1.54
CA VAL A 104 -1.26 9.55 0.65
C VAL A 104 -1.67 10.12 -0.71
N VAL A 105 -2.71 9.55 -1.32
CA VAL A 105 -3.29 10.06 -2.60
C VAL A 105 -3.71 11.51 -2.50
N LEU A 106 -4.20 11.91 -1.33
CA LEU A 106 -4.54 13.27 -1.03
C LEU A 106 -3.36 13.98 -0.35
N ALA A 107 -2.09 13.72 -0.66
CA ALA A 107 -0.99 14.47 -0.03
C ALA A 107 -0.60 15.70 -0.86
N ASP A 108 -0.51 15.55 -2.18
CA ASP A 108 -0.06 16.57 -3.13
C ASP A 108 -1.19 17.52 -3.62
N GLY A 109 -2.46 17.14 -3.43
CA GLY A 109 -3.63 17.96 -3.79
C GLY A 109 -4.24 17.60 -5.14
N GLY A 110 -3.61 16.71 -5.89
CA GLY A 110 -4.14 16.09 -7.10
C GLY A 110 -4.77 14.73 -6.81
N ARG A 111 -5.46 14.17 -7.81
CA ARG A 111 -5.77 12.74 -7.90
C ARG A 111 -5.78 12.34 -9.37
N ALA A 112 -5.02 11.33 -9.72
CA ALA A 112 -5.00 10.72 -11.05
C ALA A 112 -6.03 9.59 -11.16
N ASP A 113 -6.39 9.21 -12.39
CA ASP A 113 -7.34 8.12 -12.64
C ASP A 113 -6.74 6.77 -12.22
N GLU A 114 -5.42 6.61 -12.38
CA GLU A 114 -4.62 5.46 -11.98
C GLU A 114 -4.71 5.20 -10.48
N GLU A 115 -4.59 6.25 -9.66
CA GLU A 115 -4.73 6.16 -8.21
C GLU A 115 -6.15 5.76 -7.81
N ASN A 116 -7.17 6.36 -8.45
CA ASN A 116 -8.56 6.01 -8.18
C ASN A 116 -8.85 4.53 -8.52
N ALA A 117 -8.29 4.02 -9.61
CA ALA A 117 -8.42 2.62 -10.00
C ALA A 117 -7.75 1.69 -8.98
N LEU A 118 -6.53 2.04 -8.54
CA LEU A 118 -5.81 1.26 -7.54
C LEU A 118 -6.50 1.30 -6.17
N MET A 119 -7.09 2.44 -5.77
CA MET A 119 -7.89 2.54 -4.55
C MET A 119 -9.11 1.62 -4.56
N ARG A 120 -9.83 1.54 -5.69
CA ARG A 120 -10.97 0.61 -5.84
C ARG A 120 -10.52 -0.84 -5.77
N LEU A 121 -9.41 -1.17 -6.42
CA LEU A 121 -8.82 -2.51 -6.38
C LEU A 121 -8.43 -2.90 -4.95
N ALA A 122 -7.72 -2.02 -4.24
CA ALA A 122 -7.27 -2.28 -2.87
C ALA A 122 -8.45 -2.43 -1.90
N ALA A 123 -9.47 -1.57 -1.99
CA ALA A 123 -10.69 -1.68 -1.19
C ALA A 123 -11.39 -3.03 -1.41
N SER A 124 -11.58 -3.43 -2.68
CA SER A 124 -12.16 -4.72 -3.03
C SER A 124 -11.36 -5.90 -2.46
N LEU A 125 -10.04 -5.89 -2.63
CA LEU A 125 -9.17 -6.96 -2.13
C LEU A 125 -9.20 -7.07 -0.60
N LEU A 126 -9.21 -5.95 0.11
CA LEU A 126 -9.32 -5.90 1.58
C LEU A 126 -10.73 -6.21 2.10
N GLY A 127 -11.73 -6.26 1.22
CA GLY A 127 -13.13 -6.50 1.56
C GLY A 127 -13.85 -5.26 2.11
N VAL A 128 -13.33 -4.07 1.84
CA VAL A 128 -13.95 -2.79 2.23
C VAL A 128 -14.97 -2.40 1.17
N SER A 129 -16.18 -2.06 1.60
CA SER A 129 -17.26 -1.65 0.69
C SER A 129 -16.99 -0.29 0.05
N ASP A 130 -17.57 -0.02 -1.13
CA ASP A 130 -17.47 1.30 -1.78
C ASP A 130 -17.96 2.45 -0.88
N PRO A 131 -19.10 2.33 -0.16
CA PRO A 131 -19.53 3.35 0.80
C PRO A 131 -18.51 3.60 1.93
N ASP A 132 -17.88 2.55 2.47
CA ASP A 132 -16.90 2.70 3.54
C ASP A 132 -15.59 3.29 3.02
N SER A 133 -15.17 2.91 1.81
CA SER A 133 -14.04 3.54 1.12
C SER A 133 -14.30 5.03 0.86
N ALA A 134 -15.52 5.41 0.47
CA ALA A 134 -15.91 6.79 0.28
C ALA A 134 -15.90 7.60 1.59
N ARG A 135 -16.33 6.99 2.71
CA ARG A 135 -16.25 7.58 4.06
C ARG A 135 -14.80 7.73 4.52
N ALA A 136 -13.97 6.70 4.33
CA ALA A 136 -12.55 6.74 4.64
C ALA A 136 -11.85 7.89 3.92
N ARG A 137 -12.19 8.14 2.64
CA ARG A 137 -11.70 9.29 1.89
C ARG A 137 -12.10 10.63 2.52
N GLN A 138 -13.34 10.77 2.97
CA GLN A 138 -13.81 11.99 3.64
C GLN A 138 -13.04 12.22 4.94
N GLN A 139 -12.80 11.17 5.72
CA GLN A 139 -12.00 11.26 6.94
C GLN A 139 -10.54 11.63 6.66
N ALA A 140 -9.91 10.99 5.66
CA ALA A 140 -8.56 11.33 5.23
C ALA A 140 -8.42 12.80 4.80
N ALA A 141 -9.43 13.35 4.14
CA ALA A 141 -9.44 14.77 3.75
C ALA A 141 -9.59 15.73 4.95
N ILE A 142 -10.22 15.30 6.04
CA ILE A 142 -10.36 16.07 7.29
C ILE A 142 -9.06 15.99 8.11
N ASN A 143 -8.42 14.83 8.12
CA ASN A 143 -7.25 14.50 8.94
C ASN A 143 -5.91 14.90 8.30
N ARG A 144 -5.95 15.68 7.21
CA ARG A 144 -4.79 16.08 6.39
C ARG A 144 -3.88 17.07 7.13
#